data_AF-A0A2P5Z7K2-F1
#
_entry.id   AF-A0A2P5Z7K2-F1
#
_cell.length_a   1.000
_cell.length_b   1.000
_cell.length_c   1.000
_cell.angle_alpha   90.00
_cell.angle_beta   90.00
_cell.angle_gamma   90.00
#
_symmetry.space_group_name_H-M   'P 1'
#
loop_
_entity.id
_entity.type
_entity.pdbx_description
1 polymer ?
#
loop_
_entity_poly.entity_id
_entity_poly.type
_entity_poly.pdbx_seq_one_letter_code
_entity_poly.pdbx_strand_id
1 'polypeptide(L)'
;MWFLAIPALILLWIVIQARQPPLEVRLQQAMQQARQGDLRRLRALSRASVGDAAYALFLQLDAQGEQAAALAALKRAVHARTWLDICGCSVALREYGRRRFLGVGATPDHAALLAEWSRPGWCAGAGWEPELAWIQACGPQACRDEARAWYWLCLADARKQEGMGEIRSVELAQQVRAHLTPLVPAPVRQATQEQAARTARDDYLSGR
;
A
#
# COMPACT_ATOMS: atom_id res chain seq x y z
N MET A 1 17.98 -35.67 -20.18
CA MET A 1 17.27 -34.70 -21.06
C MET A 1 16.42 -33.66 -20.31
N TRP A 2 16.03 -33.88 -19.04
CA TRP A 2 15.27 -32.88 -18.26
C TRP A 2 16.05 -31.59 -17.93
N PHE A 3 17.38 -31.67 -17.83
CA PHE A 3 18.25 -30.55 -17.47
C PHE A 3 18.33 -29.41 -18.51
N LEU A 4 17.96 -29.65 -19.78
CA LEU A 4 17.89 -28.62 -20.82
C LEU A 4 16.49 -28.04 -21.02
N ALA A 5 15.45 -28.76 -20.60
CA ALA A 5 14.05 -28.32 -20.73
C ALA A 5 13.71 -27.21 -19.72
N ILE A 6 14.24 -27.30 -18.50
CA ILE A 6 14.03 -26.30 -17.44
C ILE A 6 14.58 -24.91 -17.86
N PRO A 7 15.85 -24.75 -18.28
CA PRO A 7 16.34 -23.45 -18.73
C PRO A 7 15.65 -22.95 -20.00
N ALA A 8 15.24 -23.84 -20.92
CA ALA A 8 14.47 -23.45 -22.11
C ALA A 8 13.08 -22.91 -21.76
N LEU A 9 12.39 -23.52 -20.78
CA LEU A 9 11.10 -23.03 -20.27
C LEU A 9 11.25 -21.70 -19.52
N ILE A 10 12.33 -21.53 -18.75
CA ILE A 10 12.65 -20.27 -18.08
C ILE A 10 12.91 -19.17 -19.10
N LEU A 11 13.72 -19.43 -20.13
CA LEU A 11 14.00 -18.48 -21.21
C LEU A 11 12.74 -18.14 -22.02
N LEU A 12 11.91 -19.12 -22.35
CA LEU A 12 10.63 -18.89 -23.02
C LEU A 12 9.71 -18.01 -22.16
N TRP A 13 9.65 -18.28 -20.85
CA TRP A 13 8.87 -17.48 -19.92
C TRP A 13 9.38 -16.04 -19.81
N ILE A 14 10.71 -15.84 -19.76
CA ILE A 14 11.34 -14.50 -19.79
C ILE A 14 11.01 -13.77 -21.10
N VAL A 15 11.10 -14.44 -22.25
CA VAL A 15 10.76 -13.84 -23.55
C VAL A 15 9.28 -13.48 -23.64
N ILE A 16 8.39 -14.32 -23.09
CA ILE A 16 6.95 -14.04 -23.03
C ILE A 16 6.68 -12.84 -22.12
N GLN A 17 7.35 -12.73 -20.97
CA GLN A 17 7.24 -11.58 -20.08
C GLN A 17 7.77 -10.29 -20.74
N ALA A 18 8.91 -10.38 -21.43
CA ALA A 18 9.51 -9.24 -22.14
C ALA A 18 8.68 -8.74 -23.34
N ARG A 19 7.78 -9.58 -23.87
CA ARG A 19 6.85 -9.21 -24.94
C ARG A 19 5.50 -8.69 -24.44
N GLN A 20 5.28 -8.63 -23.13
CA GLN A 20 4.04 -8.05 -22.62
C GLN A 20 4.01 -6.54 -22.88
N PRO A 21 2.87 -6.00 -23.33
CA PRO A 21 2.73 -4.56 -23.44
C PRO A 21 2.89 -3.89 -22.07
N PRO A 22 3.29 -2.60 -22.04
CA PRO A 22 3.40 -1.83 -20.81
C PRO A 22 2.12 -1.94 -19.96
N LEU A 23 2.28 -1.85 -18.64
CA LEU A 23 1.17 -1.97 -17.68
C LEU A 23 -0.02 -1.06 -18.03
N GLU A 24 0.27 0.19 -18.37
CA GLU A 24 -0.74 1.19 -18.75
C GLU A 24 -1.58 0.72 -19.94
N VAL A 25 -0.94 0.13 -20.95
CA VAL A 25 -1.61 -0.38 -22.16
C VAL A 25 -2.47 -1.60 -21.81
N ARG A 26 -1.95 -2.54 -21.01
CA ARG A 26 -2.71 -3.71 -20.54
C ARG A 26 -3.93 -3.31 -19.71
N LEU A 27 -3.77 -2.34 -18.81
CA LEU A 27 -4.85 -1.81 -17.99
C LEU A 27 -5.89 -1.09 -18.84
N GLN A 28 -5.48 -0.24 -19.79
CA GLN A 28 -6.39 0.44 -20.71
C GLN A 28 -7.22 -0.56 -21.52
N GLN A 29 -6.60 -1.62 -22.03
CA GLN A 29 -7.31 -2.68 -22.76
C GLN A 29 -8.35 -3.39 -21.86
N ALA A 30 -7.97 -3.74 -20.62
CA ALA A 30 -8.89 -4.36 -19.67
C ALA A 30 -10.06 -3.41 -19.32
N MET A 31 -9.79 -2.11 -19.17
CA MET A 31 -10.81 -1.08 -18.92
C MET A 31 -11.73 -0.87 -20.13
N GLN A 32 -11.21 -0.93 -21.35
CA GLN A 32 -12.03 -0.86 -22.57
C GLN A 32 -12.97 -2.06 -22.68
N GLN A 33 -12.49 -3.27 -22.38
CA GLN A 33 -13.32 -4.49 -22.33
C GLN A 33 -14.42 -4.39 -21.26
N ALA A 34 -14.08 -3.83 -20.10
CA ALA A 34 -15.03 -3.49 -19.03
C ALA A 34 -16.18 -2.59 -19.52
N ARG A 35 -15.83 -1.52 -20.23
CA ARG A 35 -16.79 -0.53 -20.77
C ARG A 35 -17.67 -1.10 -21.88
N GLN A 36 -17.16 -2.06 -22.64
CA GLN A 36 -17.91 -2.77 -23.68
C GLN A 36 -18.91 -3.81 -23.12
N GLY A 37 -19.04 -3.92 -21.80
CA GLY A 37 -20.00 -4.80 -21.14
C GLY A 37 -19.49 -6.22 -20.86
N ASP A 38 -18.21 -6.52 -21.11
CA ASP A 38 -17.63 -7.85 -20.89
C ASP A 38 -17.18 -8.09 -19.43
N LEU A 39 -18.07 -7.77 -18.50
CA LEU A 39 -17.85 -7.95 -17.06
C LEU A 39 -17.66 -9.43 -16.67
N ARG A 40 -18.25 -10.36 -17.44
CA ARG A 40 -18.13 -11.80 -17.18
C ARG A 40 -16.70 -12.27 -17.41
N ARG A 41 -16.06 -11.85 -18.51
CA ARG A 41 -14.66 -12.19 -18.79
C ARG A 41 -13.71 -11.58 -17.77
N LEU A 42 -13.92 -10.33 -17.38
CA LEU A 42 -13.11 -9.70 -16.33
C LEU A 42 -13.24 -10.42 -14.98
N ARG A 43 -14.45 -10.85 -14.61
CA ARG A 43 -14.65 -11.68 -13.40
C ARG A 43 -13.88 -13.01 -13.48
N ALA A 44 -13.88 -13.66 -14.64
CA ALA A 44 -13.12 -14.91 -14.84
C ALA A 44 -11.60 -14.68 -14.73
N LEU A 45 -11.08 -13.66 -15.42
CA LEU A 45 -9.65 -13.32 -15.39
C LEU A 45 -9.18 -12.84 -14.01
N SER A 46 -10.00 -12.05 -13.31
CA SER A 46 -9.76 -11.65 -11.93
C SER A 46 -9.66 -12.86 -10.99
N ARG A 47 -10.54 -13.87 -11.16
CA ARG A 47 -10.49 -15.12 -10.38
C ARG A 47 -9.26 -15.96 -10.72
N ALA A 48 -8.76 -15.87 -11.94
CA ALA A 48 -7.49 -16.47 -12.36
C ALA A 48 -6.26 -15.66 -11.93
N SER A 49 -6.42 -14.65 -11.05
CA SER A 49 -5.34 -13.79 -10.54
C SER A 49 -4.58 -13.03 -11.63
N VAL A 50 -5.25 -12.69 -12.74
CA VAL A 50 -4.70 -11.73 -13.70
C VAL A 50 -4.84 -10.33 -13.11
N GLY A 51 -3.72 -9.74 -12.72
CA GLY A 51 -3.68 -8.46 -12.01
C GLY A 51 -4.50 -7.39 -12.69
N ASP A 52 -4.14 -7.03 -13.92
CA ASP A 52 -4.73 -5.93 -14.71
C ASP A 52 -6.26 -6.04 -14.82
N ALA A 53 -6.76 -7.27 -15.04
CA ALA A 53 -8.19 -7.55 -15.08
C ALA A 53 -8.86 -7.41 -13.71
N ALA A 54 -8.19 -7.83 -12.63
CA ALA A 54 -8.69 -7.66 -11.26
C ALA A 54 -8.78 -6.19 -10.85
N TYR A 55 -7.81 -5.36 -11.24
CA TYR A 55 -7.82 -3.92 -10.95
C TYR A 55 -8.83 -3.17 -11.84
N ALA A 56 -8.94 -3.51 -13.13
CA ALA A 56 -9.99 -2.97 -13.99
C ALA A 56 -11.38 -3.31 -13.49
N LEU A 57 -11.60 -4.55 -13.03
CA LEU A 57 -12.84 -4.97 -12.39
C LEU A 57 -13.09 -4.18 -11.09
N PHE A 58 -12.07 -3.95 -10.28
CA PHE A 58 -12.16 -3.09 -9.10
C PHE A 58 -12.68 -1.69 -9.46
N LEU A 59 -12.05 -1.02 -10.43
CA LEU A 59 -12.43 0.35 -10.83
C LEU A 59 -13.88 0.42 -11.32
N GLN A 60 -14.34 -0.60 -12.05
CA GLN A 60 -15.71 -0.65 -12.55
C GLN A 60 -16.74 -0.89 -11.45
N LEU A 61 -16.49 -1.85 -10.55
CA LEU A 61 -17.38 -2.13 -9.42
C LEU A 61 -17.44 -0.94 -8.45
N ASP A 62 -16.33 -0.24 -8.27
CA ASP A 62 -16.27 0.95 -7.44
C ASP A 62 -17.10 2.11 -8.02
N ALA A 63 -16.99 2.35 -9.32
CA ALA A 63 -17.83 3.32 -10.02
C ALA A 63 -19.33 2.97 -9.98
N GLN A 64 -19.67 1.68 -9.82
CA GLN A 64 -21.04 1.20 -9.65
C GLN A 64 -21.54 1.23 -8.20
N GLY A 65 -20.68 1.58 -7.23
CA GLY A 65 -21.02 1.59 -5.81
C GLY A 65 -21.00 0.20 -5.14
N GLU A 66 -20.52 -0.85 -5.83
CA GLU A 66 -20.41 -2.21 -5.29
C GLU A 66 -19.16 -2.38 -4.40
N GLN A 67 -19.10 -1.64 -3.28
CA GLN A 67 -17.89 -1.46 -2.49
C GLN A 67 -17.25 -2.76 -1.96
N ALA A 68 -18.04 -3.71 -1.48
CA ALA A 68 -17.53 -4.99 -0.99
C ALA A 68 -16.96 -5.86 -2.12
N ALA A 69 -17.61 -5.87 -3.28
CA ALA A 69 -17.15 -6.61 -4.46
C ALA A 69 -15.90 -5.95 -5.06
N ALA A 70 -15.85 -4.62 -5.08
CA ALA A 70 -14.69 -3.84 -5.48
C ALA A 70 -13.47 -4.17 -4.60
N LEU A 71 -13.65 -4.21 -3.27
CA LEU A 71 -12.59 -4.57 -2.33
C LEU A 71 -12.06 -6.00 -2.55
N ALA A 72 -12.95 -6.95 -2.84
CA ALA A 72 -12.55 -8.33 -3.16
C ALA A 72 -11.73 -8.41 -4.45
N ALA A 73 -12.11 -7.66 -5.49
CA ALA A 73 -11.37 -7.58 -6.75
C ALA A 73 -9.99 -6.92 -6.54
N LEU A 74 -9.93 -5.84 -5.75
CA LEU A 74 -8.70 -5.15 -5.40
C LEU A 74 -7.73 -6.06 -4.62
N LYS A 75 -8.23 -6.84 -3.65
CA LYS A 75 -7.43 -7.83 -2.92
C LYS A 75 -6.77 -8.85 -3.87
N ARG A 76 -7.50 -9.31 -4.89
CA ARG A 76 -6.93 -10.20 -5.92
C ARG A 76 -5.87 -9.49 -6.77
N ALA A 77 -6.08 -8.22 -7.11
CA ALA A 77 -5.07 -7.43 -7.82
C ALA A 77 -3.77 -7.33 -7.02
N VAL A 78 -3.85 -7.09 -5.70
CA VAL A 78 -2.68 -7.07 -4.81
C VAL A 78 -1.94 -8.41 -4.81
N HIS A 79 -2.66 -9.53 -4.71
CA HIS A 79 -2.05 -10.86 -4.65
C HIS A 79 -1.55 -11.40 -6.00
N ALA A 80 -2.01 -10.85 -7.13
CA ALA A 80 -1.57 -11.25 -8.45
C ALA A 80 -0.08 -10.95 -8.72
N ARG A 81 0.57 -10.09 -7.93
CA ARG A 81 2.02 -9.74 -8.00
C ARG A 81 2.53 -9.23 -9.37
N THR A 82 1.67 -9.07 -10.38
CA THR A 82 2.02 -8.54 -11.72
C THR A 82 2.10 -7.00 -11.79
N TRP A 83 2.16 -6.32 -10.63
CA TRP A 83 1.97 -4.87 -10.48
C TRP A 83 3.24 -4.14 -10.01
N LEU A 84 4.41 -4.72 -10.30
CA LEU A 84 5.70 -4.10 -9.99
C LEU A 84 6.01 -3.04 -11.05
N ASP A 85 5.41 -1.87 -10.95
CA ASP A 85 6.17 -0.65 -11.21
C ASP A 85 5.46 0.59 -10.66
N ILE A 86 5.98 1.08 -9.53
CA ILE A 86 6.49 2.43 -9.27
C ILE A 86 7.18 2.28 -7.90
N CYS A 87 8.52 2.28 -7.89
CA CYS A 87 9.33 2.39 -6.66
C CYS A 87 9.03 1.36 -5.55
N GLY A 88 8.67 0.12 -5.88
CA GLY A 88 8.45 -0.96 -4.89
C GLY A 88 7.09 -0.95 -4.18
N CYS A 89 6.19 -0.01 -4.49
CA CYS A 89 4.84 0.05 -3.91
C CYS A 89 3.77 0.04 -5.01
N SER A 90 3.04 -1.09 -5.14
CA SER A 90 1.94 -1.22 -6.08
C SER A 90 0.80 -0.25 -5.76
N VAL A 91 0.29 0.47 -6.77
CA VAL A 91 -0.91 1.34 -6.65
C VAL A 91 -2.08 0.57 -6.04
N ALA A 92 -2.26 -0.70 -6.42
CA ALA A 92 -3.29 -1.57 -5.86
C ALA A 92 -3.07 -1.85 -4.37
N LEU A 93 -1.82 -2.04 -3.92
CA LEU A 93 -1.49 -2.24 -2.51
C LEU A 93 -1.80 -0.98 -1.69
N ARG A 94 -1.46 0.20 -2.22
CA ARG A 94 -1.80 1.48 -1.57
C ARG A 94 -3.31 1.66 -1.46
N GLU A 95 -4.05 1.52 -2.56
CA GLU A 95 -5.51 1.68 -2.50
C GLU A 95 -6.16 0.62 -1.60
N TYR A 96 -5.64 -0.61 -1.58
CA TYR A 96 -6.13 -1.66 -0.69
C TYR A 96 -5.92 -1.30 0.78
N GLY A 97 -4.73 -0.83 1.15
CA GLY A 97 -4.44 -0.37 2.51
C GLY A 97 -5.32 0.81 2.92
N ARG A 98 -5.50 1.79 2.02
CA ARG A 98 -6.34 2.97 2.26
C ARG A 98 -7.78 2.58 2.54
N ARG A 99 -8.36 1.66 1.76
CA ARG A 99 -9.74 1.17 1.98
C ARG A 99 -9.90 0.43 3.29
N ARG A 100 -8.92 -0.40 3.66
CA ARG A 100 -8.91 -1.07 4.97
C ARG A 100 -8.88 -0.08 6.12
N PHE A 101 -8.11 1.00 5.99
CA PHE A 101 -8.04 2.05 7.01
C PHE A 101 -9.35 2.84 7.12
N LEU A 102 -9.92 3.24 5.97
CA LEU A 102 -11.15 4.03 5.90
C LEU A 102 -12.44 3.23 6.12
N GLY A 103 -12.38 1.90 6.11
CA GLY A 103 -13.57 1.04 6.22
C GLY A 103 -14.43 1.00 4.95
N VAL A 104 -13.82 1.20 3.77
CA VAL A 104 -14.55 1.22 2.50
C VAL A 104 -14.79 -0.21 2.00
N GLY A 105 -16.05 -0.65 2.06
CA GLY A 105 -16.48 -1.98 1.61
C GLY A 105 -16.28 -3.11 2.62
N ALA A 106 -15.66 -2.83 3.77
CA ALA A 106 -15.55 -3.74 4.92
C ALA A 106 -15.31 -2.93 6.20
N THR A 107 -15.67 -3.49 7.36
CA THR A 107 -15.34 -2.89 8.66
C THR A 107 -13.83 -2.75 8.82
N PRO A 108 -13.32 -1.58 9.24
CA PRO A 108 -11.89 -1.39 9.45
C PRO A 108 -11.43 -2.18 10.68
N ASP A 109 -10.30 -2.88 10.54
CA ASP A 109 -9.59 -3.53 11.64
C ASP A 109 -8.26 -2.81 11.87
N HIS A 110 -8.31 -1.74 12.68
CA HIS A 110 -7.14 -0.90 12.97
C HIS A 110 -6.06 -1.63 13.76
N ALA A 111 -6.40 -2.65 14.55
CA ALA A 111 -5.43 -3.45 15.28
C ALA A 111 -4.62 -4.33 14.32
N ALA A 112 -5.28 -4.98 13.36
CA ALA A 112 -4.59 -5.74 12.32
C ALA A 112 -3.72 -4.84 11.43
N LEU A 113 -4.22 -3.64 11.07
CA LEU A 113 -3.44 -2.66 10.31
C LEU A 113 -2.20 -2.19 11.09
N LEU A 114 -2.36 -1.89 12.38
CA LEU A 114 -1.23 -1.53 13.24
C LEU A 114 -0.19 -2.65 13.27
N ALA A 115 -0.60 -3.92 13.45
CA ALA A 115 0.32 -5.06 13.50
C ALA A 115 1.01 -5.36 12.15
N GLU A 116 0.38 -5.00 11.03
CA GLU A 116 0.91 -5.21 9.68
C GLU A 116 1.86 -4.07 9.26
N TRP A 117 1.42 -2.82 9.44
CA TRP A 117 2.12 -1.63 8.97
C TRP A 117 3.23 -1.17 9.92
N SER A 118 3.17 -1.49 11.21
CA SER A 118 4.27 -1.17 12.15
C SER A 118 5.47 -2.10 12.05
N ARG A 119 5.42 -3.13 11.18
CA ARG A 119 6.52 -4.07 11.02
C ARG A 119 7.78 -3.36 10.55
N PRO A 120 8.95 -3.67 11.13
CA PRO A 120 10.22 -3.10 10.69
C PRO A 120 10.49 -3.37 9.21
N GLY A 121 11.08 -2.39 8.52
CA GLY A 121 11.40 -2.46 7.10
C GLY A 121 10.53 -1.57 6.24
N TRP A 122 11.14 -1.09 5.16
CA TRP A 122 10.58 -0.13 4.22
C TRP A 122 9.30 -0.57 3.54
N CYS A 123 9.27 -1.81 3.02
CA CYS A 123 8.21 -2.22 2.09
C CYS A 123 6.82 -2.44 2.73
N ALA A 124 6.71 -2.58 4.06
CA ALA A 124 5.44 -2.89 4.71
C ALA A 124 4.76 -1.67 5.36
N GLY A 125 5.56 -0.73 5.88
CA GLY A 125 5.07 0.42 6.66
C GLY A 125 5.41 1.80 6.10
N ALA A 126 6.37 1.90 5.16
CA ALA A 126 6.75 3.20 4.62
C ALA A 126 5.60 3.81 3.79
N GLY A 127 5.30 5.07 4.07
CA GLY A 127 4.18 5.81 3.50
C GLY A 127 2.87 5.67 4.26
N TRP A 128 2.77 4.78 5.27
CA TRP A 128 1.59 4.62 6.15
C TRP A 128 1.74 5.34 7.49
N GLU A 129 2.83 6.07 7.71
CA GLU A 129 3.12 6.69 9.00
C GLU A 129 2.03 7.66 9.48
N PRO A 130 1.41 8.51 8.63
CA PRO A 130 0.29 9.34 9.07
C PRO A 130 -0.94 8.52 9.52
N GLU A 131 -1.26 7.43 8.83
CA GLU A 131 -2.35 6.53 9.19
C GLU A 131 -2.05 5.76 10.48
N LEU A 132 -0.81 5.29 10.65
CA LEU A 132 -0.32 4.68 11.89
C LEU A 132 -0.42 5.67 13.06
N ALA A 133 0.02 6.91 12.86
CA ALA A 133 -0.11 7.97 13.84
C ALA A 133 -1.57 8.22 14.21
N TRP A 134 -2.48 8.26 13.22
CA TRP A 134 -3.90 8.44 13.48
C TRP A 134 -4.50 7.28 14.28
N ILE A 135 -4.17 6.02 13.95
CA ILE A 135 -4.66 4.84 14.69
C ILE A 135 -4.29 4.96 16.17
N GLN A 136 -3.06 5.40 16.45
CA GLN A 136 -2.53 5.44 17.82
C GLN A 136 -2.86 6.75 18.57
N ALA A 137 -3.24 7.82 17.88
CA ALA A 137 -3.68 9.07 18.51
C ALA A 137 -5.20 9.13 18.69
N CYS A 138 -5.93 8.89 17.61
CA CYS A 138 -7.37 9.16 17.50
C CYS A 138 -8.21 7.89 17.35
N GLY A 139 -7.58 6.77 16.98
CA GLY A 139 -8.25 5.50 16.70
C GLY A 139 -8.85 4.80 17.94
N PRO A 140 -9.20 3.50 17.80
CA PRO A 140 -9.79 2.71 18.87
C PRO A 140 -8.93 2.72 20.13
N GLN A 141 -9.57 2.79 21.30
CA GLN A 141 -8.88 2.93 22.59
C GLN A 141 -7.80 1.86 22.82
N ALA A 142 -8.05 0.62 22.41
CA ALA A 142 -7.10 -0.49 22.54
C ALA A 142 -5.82 -0.33 21.70
N CYS A 143 -5.80 0.57 20.71
CA CYS A 143 -4.66 0.84 19.85
C CYS A 143 -3.91 2.13 20.22
N ARG A 144 -4.42 2.90 21.19
CA ARG A 144 -3.88 4.23 21.50
C ARG A 144 -2.54 4.17 22.21
N ASP A 145 -1.62 5.00 21.73
CA ASP A 145 -0.30 5.22 22.27
C ASP A 145 0.22 6.55 21.69
N GLU A 146 0.09 7.63 22.44
CA GLU A 146 0.40 8.99 21.97
C GLU A 146 1.90 9.17 21.66
N ALA A 147 2.77 8.48 22.41
CA ALA A 147 4.21 8.54 22.20
C ALA A 147 4.59 7.85 20.88
N ARG A 148 4.00 6.68 20.61
CA ARG A 148 4.19 5.99 19.32
C ARG A 148 3.53 6.73 18.17
N ALA A 149 2.37 7.34 18.38
CA ALA A 149 1.74 8.18 17.37
C ALA A 149 2.65 9.35 16.95
N TRP A 150 3.29 10.00 17.92
CA TRP A 150 4.28 11.06 17.65
C TRP A 150 5.51 10.52 16.92
N TYR A 151 6.00 9.33 17.29
CA TYR A 151 7.11 8.66 16.61
C TYR A 151 6.84 8.47 15.12
N TRP A 152 5.65 8.00 14.73
CA TRP A 152 5.32 7.83 13.32
C TRP A 152 5.35 9.14 12.54
N LEU A 153 4.82 10.24 13.11
CA LEU A 153 4.91 11.55 12.47
C LEU A 153 6.36 12.02 12.29
N CYS A 154 7.21 11.82 13.30
CA CYS A 154 8.63 12.14 13.19
C CYS A 154 9.34 11.26 12.16
N LEU A 155 8.99 9.97 12.07
CA LEU A 155 9.57 9.04 11.09
C LEU A 155 9.17 9.40 9.66
N ALA A 156 7.93 9.83 9.46
CA ALA A 156 7.45 10.34 8.16
C ALA A 156 8.29 11.53 7.69
N ASP A 157 8.54 12.48 8.58
CA ASP A 157 9.36 13.67 8.28
C ASP A 157 10.82 13.28 8.00
N ALA A 158 11.40 12.40 8.82
CA ALA A 158 12.78 11.95 8.66
C ALA A 158 12.99 11.20 7.32
N ARG A 159 12.11 10.26 6.97
CA ARG A 159 12.17 9.55 5.67
C ARG A 159 11.98 10.50 4.49
N LYS A 160 11.15 11.54 4.63
CA LYS A 160 11.05 12.57 3.59
C LYS A 160 12.37 13.33 3.41
N GLN A 161 13.08 13.62 4.50
CA GLN A 161 14.38 14.32 4.46
C GLN A 161 15.49 13.46 3.82
N GLU A 162 15.50 12.15 4.07
CA GLU A 162 16.44 11.20 3.48
C GLU A 162 16.13 10.85 1.99
N GLY A 163 15.16 11.54 1.37
CA GLY A 163 14.76 11.28 -0.03
C GLY A 163 14.11 9.91 -0.23
N MET A 164 13.71 9.30 0.87
CA MET A 164 13.28 7.93 0.94
C MET A 164 11.84 7.79 0.42
N GLY A 165 10.98 8.79 0.60
CA GLY A 165 9.65 8.78 -0.03
C GLY A 165 8.82 10.01 0.30
N GLU A 166 7.66 10.12 -0.33
CA GLU A 166 6.71 11.20 -0.07
C GLU A 166 5.72 10.81 1.04
N ILE A 167 5.43 11.76 1.93
CA ILE A 167 4.28 11.67 2.83
C ILE A 167 3.02 11.73 1.96
N ARG A 168 2.34 10.59 1.81
CA ARG A 168 1.15 10.49 0.96
C ARG A 168 -0.09 11.17 1.55
N SER A 169 -0.19 11.23 2.88
CA SER A 169 -1.35 11.75 3.61
C SER A 169 -0.98 12.98 4.45
N VAL A 170 -0.55 14.06 3.77
CA VAL A 170 -0.04 15.29 4.41
C VAL A 170 -1.08 15.95 5.31
N GLU A 171 -2.32 16.06 4.85
CA GLU A 171 -3.41 16.67 5.64
C GLU A 171 -3.68 15.88 6.93
N LEU A 172 -3.71 14.54 6.84
CA LEU A 172 -3.86 13.67 8.00
C LEU A 172 -2.70 13.86 8.98
N ALA A 173 -1.46 13.93 8.49
CA ALA A 173 -0.29 14.15 9.32
C ALA A 173 -0.37 15.49 10.08
N GLN A 174 -0.83 16.55 9.43
CA GLN A 174 -1.03 17.86 10.05
C GLN A 174 -2.13 17.82 11.11
N GLN A 175 -3.27 17.18 10.83
CA GLN A 175 -4.36 17.03 11.79
C GLN A 175 -3.93 16.27 13.04
N VAL A 176 -3.24 15.14 12.87
CA VAL A 176 -2.75 14.33 13.99
C VAL A 176 -1.67 15.08 14.78
N ARG A 177 -0.80 15.84 14.10
CA ARG A 177 0.21 16.68 14.75
C ARG A 177 -0.43 17.76 15.62
N ALA A 178 -1.45 18.45 15.10
CA ALA A 178 -2.18 19.46 15.86
C ALA A 178 -2.86 18.87 17.11
N HIS A 179 -3.40 17.64 16.99
CA HIS A 179 -3.99 16.91 18.11
C HIS A 179 -2.96 16.51 19.17
N LEU A 180 -1.79 15.98 18.76
CA LEU A 180 -0.77 15.45 19.68
C LEU A 180 0.12 16.53 20.32
N THR A 181 0.30 17.69 19.67
CA THR A 181 1.18 18.77 20.15
C THR A 181 0.89 19.19 21.60
N PRO A 182 -0.36 19.42 22.04
CA PRO A 182 -0.64 19.73 23.44
C PRO A 182 -0.50 18.53 24.39
N LEU A 183 -0.52 17.29 23.88
CA LEU A 183 -0.56 16.07 24.68
C LEU A 183 0.83 15.49 24.96
N VAL A 184 1.76 15.62 24.02
CA VAL A 184 3.12 15.05 24.13
C VAL A 184 4.09 16.12 24.66
N PRO A 185 4.75 15.93 25.81
CA PRO A 185 5.68 16.92 26.37
C PRO A 185 6.85 17.24 25.43
N ALA A 186 7.32 18.49 25.43
CA ALA A 186 8.44 18.96 24.62
C ALA A 186 9.71 18.06 24.66
N PRO A 187 10.21 17.60 25.83
CA PRO A 187 11.40 16.73 25.85
C PRO A 187 11.15 15.37 25.19
N VAL A 188 9.94 14.83 25.31
CA VAL A 188 9.55 13.58 24.63
C VAL A 188 9.51 13.80 23.12
N ARG A 189 8.96 14.93 22.66
CA ARG A 189 8.93 15.25 21.22
C ARG A 189 10.32 15.32 20.61
N GLN A 190 11.28 15.96 21.31
CA GLN A 190 12.65 16.08 20.84
C GLN A 190 13.37 14.72 20.82
N ALA A 191 13.31 13.95 21.89
CA ALA A 191 13.92 12.62 21.96
C ALA A 191 13.38 11.69 20.86
N THR A 192 12.07 11.72 20.62
CA THR A 192 11.41 10.93 19.58
C THR A 192 11.82 11.37 18.18
N GLN A 193 12.02 12.67 17.94
CA GLN A 193 12.52 13.19 16.67
C GLN A 193 13.94 12.68 16.37
N GLU A 194 14.83 12.68 17.36
CA GLU A 194 16.19 12.15 17.23
C GLU A 194 16.17 10.63 16.97
N GLN A 195 15.31 9.89 17.67
CA GLN A 195 15.14 8.45 17.45
C GLN A 195 14.65 8.17 16.02
N ALA A 196 13.63 8.88 15.56
CA ALA A 196 13.08 8.70 14.22
C ALA A 196 14.09 9.01 13.11
N ALA A 197 14.91 10.06 13.31
CA ALA A 197 15.99 10.41 12.38
C ALA A 197 17.04 9.30 12.29
N ARG A 198 17.43 8.70 13.42
CA ARG A 198 18.35 7.54 13.43
C ARG A 198 17.75 6.36 12.70
N THR A 199 16.47 6.01 12.98
CA THR A 199 15.80 4.91 12.28
C THR A 199 15.76 5.13 10.76
N ALA A 200 15.38 6.33 10.30
CA ALA A 200 15.31 6.62 8.87
C ALA A 200 16.67 6.49 8.20
N ARG A 201 17.73 7.00 8.84
CA ARG A 201 19.10 6.87 8.35
C ARG A 201 19.58 5.42 8.31
N ASP A 202 19.29 4.63 9.34
CA ASP A 202 19.66 3.21 9.40
C ASP A 202 18.94 2.40 8.32
N ASP A 203 17.64 2.67 8.11
CA ASP A 203 16.87 2.07 7.02
C ASP A 203 17.52 2.40 5.66
N TYR A 204 17.80 3.70 5.40
CA TYR A 204 18.46 4.18 4.18
C TYR A 204 19.80 3.50 3.92
N LEU A 205 20.68 3.48 4.92
CA LEU A 205 22.01 2.86 4.80
C LEU A 205 21.93 1.36 4.58
N SER A 206 20.91 0.70 5.12
CA SER A 206 20.73 -0.75 4.94
C SER A 206 20.09 -1.13 3.61
N GLY A 207 19.72 -0.15 2.77
CA GLY A 207 18.95 -0.39 1.55
C GLY A 207 17.58 -1.01 1.83
N ARG A 208 17.09 -0.85 3.07
CA ARG A 208 15.72 -1.16 3.43
C ARG A 208 14.88 -0.01 2.96
#